data_AF-A0A1B9ID44-F1
#
_entry.id   AF-A0A1B9ID44-F1
#
_cell.length_a   1.000
_cell.length_b   1.000
_cell.length_c   1.000
_cell.angle_alpha   90.00
_cell.angle_beta   90.00
_cell.angle_gamma   90.00
#
_symmetry.space_group_name_H-M   'P 1'
#
loop_
_entity.id
_entity.type
_entity.pdbx_description
1 polymer ?
#
loop_
_entity_poly.entity_id
_entity_poly.type
_entity_poly.pdbx_seq_one_letter_code
_entity_poly.pdbx_strand_id
1 'polypeptide(L)'
;MIRLPSSIQRLIILMVLAAPLICSIVEAAAADKTTDKLQARRPQPSRRMGAQKRNKKVEPLKKKDYSSFLCPGGSIACPISEEVTSESINKLENSLNSLADWFKVGFECVELDTELNSCGGCLALGSGQDCSLISNARATGCESGTCQVYSCFDGYVVSPDRQTCVKKGTTTPATPITAIGLEDDDQVVLQ
;
A
#
# COMPACT_ATOMS: atom_id res chain seq x y z
N MET A 1 -31.51 6.81 27.43
CA MET A 1 -30.97 5.47 27.05
C MET A 1 -30.09 5.67 25.82
N ILE A 2 -28.77 5.80 26.00
CA ILE A 2 -27.84 6.07 24.91
C ILE A 2 -27.52 4.74 24.24
N ARG A 3 -27.97 4.54 23.00
CA ARG A 3 -27.61 3.35 22.20
C ARG A 3 -26.25 3.61 21.54
N LEU A 4 -25.22 2.91 22.01
CA LEU A 4 -23.91 2.94 21.35
C LEU A 4 -23.92 2.04 20.10
N PRO A 5 -23.17 2.41 19.05
CA PRO A 5 -22.99 1.59 17.86
C PRO A 5 -22.30 0.25 18.21
N SER A 6 -22.70 -0.80 17.51
CA SER A 6 -22.29 -2.20 17.75
C SER A 6 -20.77 -2.40 17.77
N SER A 7 -20.03 -1.59 17.01
CA SER A 7 -18.56 -1.60 16.97
C SER A 7 -17.94 -1.19 18.32
N ILE A 8 -18.51 -0.20 19.00
CA ILE A 8 -18.00 0.27 20.30
C ILE A 8 -18.35 -0.74 21.40
N GLN A 9 -19.53 -1.35 21.34
CA GLN A 9 -19.91 -2.42 22.28
C GLN A 9 -18.97 -3.63 22.17
N ARG A 10 -18.56 -4.02 20.97
CA ARG A 10 -17.58 -5.11 20.76
C ARG A 10 -16.19 -4.76 21.31
N LEU A 11 -15.74 -3.51 21.14
CA LEU A 11 -14.44 -3.06 21.63
C LEU A 11 -14.38 -3.03 23.18
N ILE A 12 -15.47 -2.60 23.82
CA ILE A 12 -15.59 -2.61 25.30
C ILE A 12 -15.57 -4.04 25.83
N ILE A 13 -16.27 -4.98 25.20
CA ILE A 13 -16.28 -6.39 25.60
C ILE A 13 -14.88 -7.01 25.49
N LEU A 14 -14.13 -6.71 24.42
CA LEU A 14 -12.76 -7.19 24.25
C LEU A 14 -11.80 -6.66 25.33
N MET A 15 -11.92 -5.37 25.69
CA MET A 15 -11.10 -4.76 26.74
C MET A 15 -11.40 -5.35 28.13
N VAL A 16 -12.67 -5.66 28.44
CA VAL A 16 -13.06 -6.24 29.74
C VAL A 16 -12.58 -7.70 29.87
N LEU A 17 -12.57 -8.48 28.79
CA LEU A 17 -12.11 -9.87 28.80
C LEU A 17 -10.58 -10.03 28.88
N ALA A 18 -9.80 -9.02 28.47
CA ALA A 18 -8.33 -9.06 28.50
C ALA A 18 -7.71 -8.61 29.85
N ALA A 19 -8.51 -8.06 30.77
CA ALA A 19 -8.04 -7.46 32.01
C ALA A 19 -7.50 -8.41 33.11
N PRO A 20 -7.79 -9.73 33.18
CA PRO A 20 -7.32 -10.54 34.31
C PRO A 20 -5.91 -11.14 34.13
N LEU A 21 -5.19 -10.87 33.03
CA LEU A 21 -3.90 -11.52 32.74
C LEU A 21 -2.64 -10.73 33.17
N ILE A 22 -2.77 -9.60 33.87
CA ILE A 22 -1.61 -8.73 34.23
C ILE A 22 -1.27 -8.77 35.74
N CYS A 23 -1.98 -9.54 36.57
CA CYS A 23 -1.69 -9.64 38.01
C CYS A 23 -1.01 -10.96 38.39
N SER A 24 0.27 -11.12 38.06
CA SER A 24 1.16 -12.05 38.79
C SER A 24 2.65 -11.80 38.46
N ILE A 25 3.25 -10.78 39.07
CA ILE A 25 4.69 -10.75 39.37
C ILE A 25 4.94 -9.89 40.63
N VAL A 26 4.73 -10.49 41.81
CA VAL A 26 5.34 -10.02 43.06
C VAL A 26 5.82 -11.25 43.81
N GLU A 27 7.12 -11.51 43.78
CA GLU A 27 7.79 -12.31 44.82
C GLU A 27 9.10 -11.61 45.15
N ALA A 28 9.21 -11.19 46.41
CA ALA A 28 10.33 -10.46 46.96
C ALA A 28 11.30 -11.43 47.68
N ALA A 29 12.59 -11.12 47.54
CA ALA A 29 13.67 -11.25 48.51
C ALA A 29 13.93 -12.59 49.25
N ALA A 30 15.16 -13.11 49.09
CA ALA A 30 16.06 -13.33 50.24
C ALA A 30 17.50 -13.55 49.75
N ALA A 31 18.43 -12.87 50.41
CA ALA A 31 19.87 -13.05 50.28
C ALA A 31 20.32 -14.27 51.09
N ASP A 32 21.19 -15.10 50.52
CA ASP A 32 22.06 -15.98 51.29
C ASP A 32 23.49 -15.91 50.74
N LYS A 33 24.42 -15.54 51.62
CA LYS A 33 25.85 -15.50 51.35
C LYS A 33 26.44 -16.82 51.83
N THR A 34 26.57 -17.78 50.94
CA THR A 34 27.46 -18.92 51.16
C THR A 34 28.69 -18.75 50.29
N THR A 35 29.83 -18.59 50.97
CA THR A 35 31.17 -18.55 50.40
C THR A 35 31.48 -19.90 49.78
N ASP A 36 31.21 -20.04 48.49
CA ASP A 36 31.52 -21.27 47.77
C ASP A 36 32.97 -21.25 47.28
N LYS A 37 33.70 -22.31 47.60
CA LYS A 37 35.12 -22.49 47.27
C LYS A 37 35.27 -22.42 45.74
N LEU A 38 36.16 -21.53 45.27
CA LEU A 38 36.62 -21.50 43.87
C LEU A 38 37.24 -22.85 43.48
N GLN A 39 36.45 -23.73 42.89
CA GLN A 39 36.95 -24.95 42.26
C GLN A 39 37.44 -24.62 40.85
N ALA A 40 38.62 -25.15 40.50
CA ALA A 40 39.20 -25.01 39.18
C ALA A 40 38.28 -25.64 38.12
N ARG A 41 37.81 -24.83 37.16
CA ARG A 41 37.02 -25.30 36.02
C ARG A 41 37.85 -26.28 35.18
N ARG A 42 37.37 -27.52 35.06
CA ARG A 42 37.91 -28.48 34.10
C ARG A 42 37.71 -27.96 32.67
N PRO A 43 38.70 -28.11 31.76
CA PRO A 43 38.54 -27.67 30.39
C PRO A 43 37.41 -28.46 29.71
N GLN A 44 36.38 -27.75 29.23
CA GLN A 44 35.35 -28.36 28.38
C GLN A 44 35.91 -28.53 26.96
N PRO A 45 35.75 -29.70 26.33
CA PRO A 45 36.11 -29.88 24.93
C PRO A 45 35.22 -28.98 24.05
N SER A 46 35.84 -28.15 23.21
CA SER A 46 35.10 -27.25 22.32
C SER A 46 34.28 -28.06 21.31
N ARG A 47 32.97 -27.82 21.25
CA ARG A 47 32.06 -28.37 20.21
C ARG A 47 32.26 -27.68 18.85
N ARG A 48 33.50 -27.50 18.40
CA ARG A 48 33.82 -26.73 17.17
C ARG A 48 34.35 -27.57 16.01
N MET A 49 34.28 -28.90 16.09
CA MET A 49 34.58 -29.80 14.97
C MET A 49 33.40 -30.77 14.81
N GLY A 50 32.56 -30.52 13.80
CA GLY A 50 31.48 -31.45 13.39
C GLY A 50 30.05 -30.92 13.50
N ALA A 51 29.81 -29.74 14.06
CA ALA A 51 28.48 -29.12 13.97
C ALA A 51 28.27 -28.63 12.52
N GLN A 52 27.61 -29.44 11.69
CA GLN A 52 27.10 -28.99 10.40
C GLN A 52 26.30 -27.71 10.64
N LYS A 53 26.71 -26.62 9.98
CA LYS A 53 25.99 -25.35 10.03
C LYS A 53 24.53 -25.66 9.72
N ARG A 54 23.65 -25.45 10.71
CA ARG A 54 22.20 -25.49 10.49
C ARG A 54 21.96 -24.57 9.30
N ASN A 55 21.53 -25.14 8.17
CA ASN A 55 21.04 -24.37 7.03
C ASN A 55 19.84 -23.58 7.56
N LYS A 56 20.13 -22.38 8.09
CA LYS A 56 19.10 -21.42 8.43
C LYS A 56 18.51 -21.09 7.08
N LYS A 57 17.31 -21.62 6.81
CA LYS A 57 16.45 -21.19 5.71
C LYS A 57 16.47 -19.66 5.79
N VAL A 58 17.24 -19.02 4.92
CA VAL A 58 17.20 -17.58 4.78
C VAL A 58 15.83 -17.36 4.17
N GLU A 59 14.85 -17.01 5.01
CA GLU A 59 13.60 -16.50 4.50
C GLU A 59 13.96 -15.37 3.53
N PRO A 60 13.40 -15.35 2.31
CA PRO A 60 13.67 -14.28 1.38
C PRO A 60 13.38 -12.98 2.09
N LEU A 61 14.42 -12.15 2.25
CA LEU A 61 14.33 -10.84 2.86
C LEU A 61 13.14 -10.15 2.22
N LYS A 62 12.10 -9.87 3.00
CA LYS A 62 11.04 -8.93 2.59
C LYS A 62 11.76 -7.72 1.99
N LYS A 63 11.47 -7.40 0.73
CA LYS A 63 12.01 -6.21 0.05
C LYS A 63 11.82 -5.06 1.05
N LYS A 64 12.93 -4.43 1.46
CA LYS A 64 12.87 -3.34 2.43
C LYS A 64 12.27 -2.14 1.71
N ASP A 65 11.20 -1.59 2.25
CA ASP A 65 10.54 -0.40 1.69
C ASP A 65 11.37 0.84 2.04
N TYR A 66 12.43 1.08 1.26
CA TYR A 66 13.33 2.22 1.42
C TYR A 66 12.61 3.56 1.22
N SER A 67 11.46 3.56 0.55
CA SER A 67 10.61 4.73 0.30
C SER A 67 10.27 5.51 1.56
N SER A 68 10.02 4.81 2.67
CA SER A 68 9.72 5.44 3.98
C SER A 68 10.88 6.24 4.59
N PHE A 69 12.12 5.97 4.17
CA PHE A 69 13.30 6.71 4.61
C PHE A 69 13.67 7.85 3.66
N LEU A 70 13.28 7.74 2.40
CA LEU A 70 13.60 8.72 1.36
C LEU A 70 12.58 9.86 1.32
N CYS A 71 11.32 9.55 1.60
CA CYS A 71 10.21 10.47 1.43
C CYS A 71 9.41 10.66 2.73
N PRO A 72 9.16 11.92 3.17
CA PRO A 72 8.30 12.19 4.31
C PRO A 72 6.81 12.03 3.96
N GLY A 73 5.96 11.94 4.99
CA GLY A 73 4.50 12.02 4.81
C GLY A 73 3.83 10.76 4.26
N GLY A 74 4.52 9.62 4.21
CA GLY A 74 3.95 8.38 3.66
C GLY A 74 3.90 8.33 2.13
N SER A 75 4.51 9.33 1.46
CA SER A 75 4.74 9.29 0.03
C SER A 75 5.79 8.23 -0.32
N ILE A 76 5.75 7.76 -1.57
CA ILE A 76 6.60 6.69 -2.05
C ILE A 76 7.64 7.27 -3.00
N ALA A 77 8.89 6.84 -2.83
CA ALA A 77 9.98 7.21 -3.72
C ALA A 77 9.80 6.49 -5.06
N CYS A 78 9.51 7.24 -6.11
CA CYS A 78 9.45 6.78 -7.48
C CYS A 78 10.69 7.24 -8.23
N PRO A 79 11.35 6.34 -8.98
CA PRO A 79 12.56 6.69 -9.73
C PRO A 79 12.20 7.58 -10.92
N ILE A 80 13.00 8.62 -11.14
CA ILE A 80 12.82 9.54 -12.27
C ILE A 80 13.50 8.86 -13.48
N SER A 81 12.71 8.40 -14.44
CA SER A 81 13.24 7.86 -15.69
C SER A 81 12.49 8.52 -16.84
N GLU A 82 13.25 9.15 -17.75
CA GLU A 82 12.70 9.92 -18.86
C GLU A 82 11.99 9.04 -19.91
N GLU A 83 12.24 7.73 -19.90
CA GLU A 83 11.60 6.77 -20.81
C GLU A 83 11.16 5.51 -20.08
N VAL A 84 9.83 5.29 -20.00
CA VAL A 84 9.23 4.08 -19.42
C VAL A 84 9.20 2.98 -20.50
N THR A 85 10.31 2.29 -20.68
CA THR A 85 10.38 1.09 -21.54
C THR A 85 10.40 -0.17 -20.70
N SER A 86 9.85 -1.28 -21.21
CA SER A 86 9.85 -2.57 -20.51
C SER A 86 11.27 -3.07 -20.16
N GLU A 87 12.28 -2.72 -20.96
CA GLU A 87 13.68 -3.01 -20.66
C GLU A 87 14.23 -2.15 -19.52
N SER A 88 13.85 -0.88 -19.46
CA SER A 88 14.27 0.03 -18.39
C SER A 88 13.70 -0.39 -17.03
N ILE A 89 12.45 -0.85 -16.98
CA ILE A 89 11.80 -1.33 -15.76
C ILE A 89 12.59 -2.51 -15.17
N ASN A 90 12.89 -3.52 -15.99
CA ASN A 90 13.64 -4.70 -15.55
C ASN A 90 15.07 -4.35 -15.09
N LYS A 91 15.71 -3.37 -15.73
CA LYS A 91 17.04 -2.89 -15.31
C LYS A 91 16.97 -2.13 -13.99
N LEU A 92 15.96 -1.29 -13.80
CA LEU A 92 15.74 -0.53 -12.56
C LEU A 92 15.46 -1.47 -11.39
N GLU A 93 14.56 -2.44 -11.54
CA GLU A 93 14.25 -3.38 -10.46
C GLU A 93 15.48 -4.15 -9.97
N ASN A 94 16.40 -4.48 -10.88
CA ASN A 94 17.66 -5.14 -10.55
C ASN A 94 18.74 -4.17 -10.05
N SER A 95 18.66 -2.88 -10.38
CA SER A 95 19.62 -1.87 -9.94
C SER A 95 19.25 -1.24 -8.59
N LEU A 96 17.99 -1.26 -8.18
CA LEU A 96 17.48 -0.59 -6.96
C LEU A 96 17.58 -1.47 -5.71
N ASN A 97 18.67 -2.22 -5.58
CA ASN A 97 18.91 -3.12 -4.44
C ASN A 97 19.50 -2.39 -3.22
N SER A 98 20.03 -1.18 -3.41
CA SER A 98 20.65 -0.37 -2.35
C SER A 98 20.16 1.07 -2.36
N LEU A 99 20.11 1.67 -1.17
CA LEU A 99 19.79 3.09 -0.98
C LEU A 99 20.76 4.01 -1.75
N ALA A 100 22.01 3.60 -1.94
CA ALA A 100 22.97 4.35 -2.76
C ALA A 100 22.57 4.41 -4.25
N ASP A 101 21.85 3.40 -4.76
CA ASP A 101 21.45 3.35 -6.16
C ASP A 101 20.22 4.24 -6.41
N TRP A 102 19.32 4.35 -5.44
CA TRP A 102 18.23 5.33 -5.46
C TRP A 102 18.76 6.77 -5.60
N PHE A 103 19.82 7.12 -4.89
CA PHE A 103 20.46 8.45 -5.03
C PHE A 103 21.18 8.66 -6.37
N LYS A 104 21.62 7.60 -7.06
CA LYS A 104 22.26 7.71 -8.38
C LYS A 104 21.25 7.90 -9.50
N VAL A 105 20.14 7.16 -9.44
CA VAL A 105 19.07 7.23 -10.45
C VAL A 105 18.26 8.53 -10.29
N GLY A 106 18.16 9.02 -9.05
CA GLY A 106 17.25 10.12 -8.73
C GLY A 106 15.83 9.59 -8.52
N PHE A 107 15.17 10.14 -7.52
CA PHE A 107 13.81 9.76 -7.17
C PHE A 107 13.00 11.01 -6.84
N GLU A 108 11.70 10.92 -7.10
CA GLU A 108 10.70 11.87 -6.68
C GLU A 108 9.76 11.21 -5.68
N CYS A 109 9.25 12.00 -4.74
CA CYS A 109 8.29 11.52 -3.75
C CYS A 109 6.89 11.77 -4.28
N VAL A 110 6.15 10.67 -4.51
CA VAL A 110 4.83 10.70 -5.13
C VAL A 110 3.80 10.05 -4.21
N GLU A 111 2.61 10.66 -4.14
CA GLU A 111 1.46 10.11 -3.44
C GLU A 111 0.66 9.20 -4.38
N LEU A 112 0.87 7.89 -4.29
CA LEU A 112 0.23 6.91 -5.19
C LEU A 112 -1.31 6.88 -5.06
N ASP A 113 -1.86 7.45 -4.00
CA ASP A 113 -3.30 7.45 -3.73
C ASP A 113 -4.06 8.55 -4.48
N THR A 114 -3.35 9.60 -4.91
CA THR A 114 -3.92 10.83 -5.48
C THR A 114 -3.23 11.26 -6.78
N GLU A 115 -2.02 10.79 -7.03
CA GLU A 115 -1.27 11.14 -8.23
C GLU A 115 -1.86 10.51 -9.49
N LEU A 116 -2.07 11.33 -10.53
CA LEU A 116 -2.73 10.90 -11.75
C LEU A 116 -1.83 10.00 -12.63
N ASN A 117 -0.54 10.33 -12.68
CA ASN A 117 0.42 9.71 -13.60
C ASN A 117 1.12 8.47 -13.01
N SER A 118 0.96 8.23 -11.71
CA SER A 118 1.54 7.10 -10.98
C SER A 118 0.54 6.60 -9.94
N CYS A 119 -0.70 6.38 -10.40
CA CYS A 119 -1.75 5.92 -9.51
C CYS A 119 -1.53 4.46 -9.13
N GLY A 120 -1.60 4.15 -7.83
CA GLY A 120 -1.48 2.80 -7.28
C GLY A 120 -0.06 2.21 -7.32
N GLY A 121 0.91 2.90 -7.92
CA GLY A 121 2.28 2.40 -8.11
C GLY A 121 3.15 3.39 -8.86
N CYS A 122 4.47 3.22 -8.79
CA CYS A 122 5.37 4.04 -9.60
C CYS A 122 5.32 3.59 -11.06
N LEU A 123 5.00 4.51 -11.97
CA LEU A 123 4.94 4.21 -13.40
C LEU A 123 6.29 3.70 -13.93
N ALA A 124 7.40 4.29 -13.48
CA ALA A 124 8.76 3.91 -13.85
C ALA A 124 9.19 2.50 -13.37
N LEU A 125 8.49 1.93 -12.38
CA LEU A 125 8.69 0.56 -11.93
C LEU A 125 7.69 -0.43 -12.57
N GLY A 126 6.80 0.05 -13.43
CA GLY A 126 5.74 -0.76 -14.02
C GLY A 126 4.68 -1.25 -13.03
N SER A 127 4.68 -0.74 -11.80
CA SER A 127 3.66 -1.06 -10.78
C SER A 127 2.47 -0.09 -10.79
N GLY A 128 2.65 1.10 -11.36
CA GLY A 128 1.62 2.13 -11.49
C GLY A 128 0.98 2.21 -12.87
N GLN A 129 -0.08 3.00 -12.96
CA GLN A 129 -0.70 3.39 -14.22
C GLN A 129 -0.93 4.90 -14.29
N ASP A 130 -0.88 5.42 -15.52
CA ASP A 130 -1.26 6.79 -15.83
C ASP A 130 -2.73 6.84 -16.25
N CYS A 131 -3.51 7.59 -15.48
CA CYS A 131 -4.97 7.61 -15.59
C CYS A 131 -5.48 8.74 -16.48
N SER A 132 -4.58 9.62 -16.92
CA SER A 132 -4.86 10.56 -18.00
C SER A 132 -5.00 9.87 -19.36
N LEU A 133 -4.40 8.69 -19.53
CA LEU A 133 -4.36 7.94 -20.79
C LEU A 133 -5.57 7.01 -21.00
N ILE A 134 -6.58 7.07 -20.12
CA ILE A 134 -7.79 6.25 -20.26
C ILE A 134 -8.55 6.69 -21.52
N SER A 135 -8.76 5.74 -22.43
CA SER A 135 -9.43 6.01 -23.71
C SER A 135 -10.84 6.56 -23.54
N ASN A 136 -11.15 7.60 -24.32
CA ASN A 136 -12.45 8.29 -24.35
C ASN A 136 -12.89 8.95 -23.03
N ALA A 137 -12.01 8.99 -22.02
CA ALA A 137 -12.23 9.72 -20.78
C ALA A 137 -11.84 11.19 -20.94
N ARG A 138 -12.70 12.09 -20.47
CA ARG A 138 -12.48 13.53 -20.49
C ARG A 138 -11.93 14.05 -19.17
N ALA A 139 -12.37 13.46 -18.06
CA ALA A 139 -11.86 13.77 -16.74
C ALA A 139 -11.65 12.49 -15.95
N THR A 140 -10.44 12.32 -15.44
CA THR A 140 -10.00 11.17 -14.66
C THR A 140 -9.29 11.65 -13.39
N GLY A 141 -9.19 10.76 -12.41
CA GLY A 141 -8.44 10.99 -11.19
C GLY A 141 -7.94 9.68 -10.60
N CYS A 142 -6.99 9.79 -9.67
CA CYS A 142 -6.59 8.71 -8.80
C CYS A 142 -7.27 8.88 -7.45
N GLU A 143 -7.93 7.82 -6.97
CA GLU A 143 -8.55 7.79 -5.65
C GLU A 143 -8.19 6.47 -4.95
N SER A 144 -7.48 6.56 -3.82
CA SER A 144 -7.04 5.39 -3.04
C SER A 144 -6.26 4.36 -3.88
N GLY A 145 -5.40 4.86 -4.78
CA GLY A 145 -4.55 4.02 -5.63
C GLY A 145 -5.29 3.34 -6.77
N THR A 146 -6.55 3.74 -7.04
CA THR A 146 -7.35 3.22 -8.15
C THR A 146 -7.81 4.37 -9.03
N CYS A 147 -7.84 4.12 -10.34
CA CYS A 147 -8.24 5.16 -11.27
C CYS A 147 -9.74 5.24 -11.46
N GLN A 148 -10.23 6.46 -11.38
CA GLN A 148 -11.62 6.81 -11.48
C GLN A 148 -11.84 7.73 -12.67
N VAL A 149 -12.85 7.42 -13.45
CA VAL A 149 -13.35 8.22 -14.56
C VAL A 149 -14.55 9.00 -14.07
N TYR A 150 -14.44 10.32 -14.11
CA TYR A 150 -15.52 11.23 -13.72
C TYR A 150 -16.41 11.62 -14.89
N SER A 151 -15.83 11.77 -16.09
CA SER A 151 -16.59 12.10 -17.29
C SER A 151 -15.94 11.54 -18.55
N CYS A 152 -16.77 11.23 -19.55
CA CYS A 152 -16.36 10.74 -20.86
C CYS A 152 -16.62 11.79 -21.96
N PHE A 153 -15.96 11.65 -23.10
CA PHE A 153 -16.28 12.43 -24.30
C PHE A 153 -17.66 12.08 -24.87
N ASP A 154 -18.18 12.95 -25.73
CA ASP A 154 -19.49 12.75 -26.37
C ASP A 154 -19.57 11.42 -27.12
N GLY A 155 -20.72 10.75 -27.00
CA GLY A 155 -20.92 9.39 -27.52
C GLY A 155 -20.46 8.27 -26.58
N TYR A 156 -19.83 8.58 -25.44
CA TYR A 156 -19.41 7.62 -24.42
C TYR A 156 -20.08 7.86 -23.06
N VAL A 157 -20.21 6.81 -22.25
CA VAL A 157 -20.75 6.82 -20.89
C VAL A 157 -19.76 6.12 -19.98
N VAL A 158 -19.66 6.59 -18.74
CA VAL A 158 -18.82 5.99 -17.70
C VAL A 158 -19.34 4.59 -17.39
N SER A 159 -18.43 3.60 -17.41
CA SER A 159 -18.73 2.22 -17.00
C SER A 159 -19.27 2.17 -15.56
N PRO A 160 -20.13 1.20 -15.19
CA PRO A 160 -20.53 1.00 -13.79
C PRO A 160 -19.34 0.86 -12.83
N ASP A 161 -18.21 0.33 -13.30
CA ASP A 161 -16.99 0.18 -12.51
C ASP A 161 -16.17 1.47 -12.38
N ARG A 162 -16.58 2.55 -13.07
CA ARG A 162 -15.90 3.85 -13.13
C ARG A 162 -14.45 3.83 -13.60
N GLN A 163 -13.97 2.74 -14.18
CA GLN A 163 -12.59 2.66 -14.68
C GLN A 163 -12.44 2.97 -16.18
N THR A 164 -13.54 2.93 -16.94
CA THR A 164 -13.50 3.05 -18.41
C THR A 164 -14.71 3.80 -18.95
N CYS A 165 -14.57 4.28 -20.19
CA CYS A 165 -15.66 4.88 -20.97
C CYS A 165 -16.13 3.90 -22.05
N VAL A 166 -17.41 3.58 -22.06
CA VAL A 166 -18.04 2.68 -23.04
C VAL A 166 -18.98 3.45 -23.96
N LYS A 167 -19.11 3.01 -25.21
CA LYS A 167 -19.96 3.70 -26.20
C LYS A 167 -21.43 3.65 -25.77
N LYS A 168 -22.14 4.77 -25.93
CA LYS A 168 -23.60 4.86 -25.80
C LYS A 168 -24.25 3.98 -26.88
N GLY A 169 -24.51 2.70 -26.62
CA GLY A 169 -25.28 1.88 -27.57
C GLY A 169 -25.10 0.38 -27.60
N THR A 170 -24.31 -0.27 -26.73
CA THR A 170 -24.12 -1.74 -26.84
C THR A 170 -24.34 -2.56 -25.57
N THR A 171 -24.81 -1.98 -24.47
CA THR A 171 -25.27 -2.81 -23.34
C THR A 171 -26.28 -2.05 -22.50
N THR A 172 -27.49 -2.59 -22.45
CA THR A 172 -28.47 -2.28 -21.42
C THR A 172 -28.11 -3.10 -20.17
N PRO A 173 -27.56 -2.51 -19.10
CA PRO A 173 -27.82 -2.99 -17.75
C PRO A 173 -28.98 -2.16 -17.18
N ALA A 174 -30.03 -2.88 -16.81
CA ALA A 174 -31.31 -2.37 -16.32
C ALA A 174 -31.20 -1.11 -15.45
N THR A 175 -31.84 -0.04 -15.92
CA THR A 175 -32.44 0.99 -15.07
C THR A 175 -33.30 0.34 -13.98
N PRO A 176 -33.34 0.94 -12.78
CA PRO A 176 -34.62 1.47 -12.33
C PRO A 176 -34.61 2.99 -12.53
N ILE A 177 -35.59 3.40 -13.31
CA ILE A 177 -35.96 4.76 -13.63
C ILE A 177 -36.24 5.50 -12.32
N THR A 178 -35.54 6.61 -12.08
CA THR A 178 -36.17 7.76 -11.43
C THR A 178 -35.93 8.94 -12.36
N ALA A 179 -36.73 8.98 -13.43
CA ALA A 179 -36.91 10.16 -14.24
C ALA A 179 -37.62 11.21 -13.37
N ILE A 180 -36.91 12.28 -13.04
CA ILE A 180 -37.51 13.56 -12.72
C ILE A 180 -37.11 14.44 -13.90
N GLY A 181 -38.10 14.77 -14.73
CA GLY A 181 -37.92 15.43 -16.00
C GLY A 181 -37.28 16.81 -15.86
N LEU A 182 -36.36 17.08 -16.78
CA LEU A 182 -36.08 18.41 -17.29
C LEU A 182 -35.99 18.26 -18.81
N GLU A 183 -37.16 18.27 -19.42
CA GLU A 183 -37.36 18.52 -20.85
C GLU A 183 -37.57 20.03 -21.03
N ASP A 184 -37.09 20.51 -22.18
CA ASP A 184 -37.37 21.78 -22.85
C ASP A 184 -36.76 23.08 -22.27
N ASP A 185 -35.80 23.64 -23.03
CA ASP A 185 -36.16 24.74 -23.94
C ASP A 185 -35.11 24.89 -25.07
N ASP A 186 -35.55 24.43 -26.24
CA ASP A 186 -35.42 24.96 -27.60
C ASP A 186 -34.16 25.69 -28.15
N GLN A 187 -33.91 25.37 -29.42
CA GLN A 187 -33.09 26.12 -30.37
C GLN A 187 -33.77 27.45 -30.78
N VAL A 188 -33.03 28.36 -31.43
CA VAL A 188 -33.35 28.94 -32.76
C VAL A 188 -32.62 30.29 -33.00
N VAL A 189 -31.69 30.27 -33.96
CA VAL A 189 -31.46 31.19 -35.10
C VAL A 189 -31.10 32.68 -34.92
N LEU A 190 -30.10 33.05 -35.73
CA LEU A 190 -29.67 34.36 -36.26
C LEU A 190 -30.60 35.58 -36.07
N GLN A 191 -29.97 36.69 -35.67
CA GLN A 191 -29.87 37.94 -36.45
C GLN A 191 -28.56 38.65 -36.13
#